data_AF-A6YI78-F1
#
_entry.id   AF-A6YI78-F1
#
_cell.length_a   1.000
_cell.length_b   1.000
_cell.length_c   1.000
_cell.angle_alpha   90.00
_cell.angle_beta   90.00
_cell.angle_gamma   90.00
#
_symmetry.space_group_name_H-M   'P 1'
#
loop_
_entity.id
_entity.type
_entity.pdbx_description
1 polymer ?
#
loop_
_entity_poly.entity_id
_entity_poly.type
_entity_poly.pdbx_seq_one_letter_code
_entity_poly.pdbx_strand_id
1 'polypeptide(L)'
;DVTLLTLPAVKRWLEDAKRDLTVFDGKRNIVAANRLGVKLPDIAFDVLLASYLINPDENSNDLGKIAEDHDYHDLPRDEDIYGKGAKRQVPEDDKLFGQFARKSDALFALRPDLTGDLEKQEQTDLFTDMEMPLSRVLAEMEIQGITLNAKTLKAMGTEFSQSIKILEEKIYAEAGVKFNLNSPKQLGEILFEKLNLPVIKKTKTGYSTSVDVLNELKSASPIVQDILDYRGWAKLNSTYVVG
;
A
#
# COMPACT_ATOMS: atom_id res chain seq x y z
N ASP A 1 -24.02 8.35 7.35
CA ASP A 1 -24.02 6.94 7.80
C ASP A 1 -23.98 6.01 6.57
N VAL A 2 -23.08 5.01 6.57
CA VAL A 2 -22.96 4.03 5.47
C VAL A 2 -24.17 3.11 5.34
N THR A 3 -25.00 3.02 6.39
CA THR A 3 -26.26 2.26 6.36
C THR A 3 -27.24 2.78 5.29
N LEU A 4 -27.10 4.02 4.83
CA LEU A 4 -27.90 4.58 3.73
C LEU A 4 -27.81 3.74 2.45
N LEU A 5 -26.66 3.09 2.20
CA LEU A 5 -26.47 2.21 1.04
C LEU A 5 -27.28 0.91 1.14
N THR A 6 -27.72 0.55 2.34
CA THR A 6 -28.50 -0.67 2.62
C THR A 6 -30.02 -0.46 2.54
N LEU A 7 -30.47 0.79 2.38
CA LEU A 7 -31.89 1.10 2.20
C LEU A 7 -32.43 0.34 0.97
N PRO A 8 -33.58 -0.34 1.04
CA PRO A 8 -34.03 -1.25 -0.02
C PRO A 8 -34.09 -0.62 -1.42
N ALA A 9 -34.52 0.64 -1.53
CA ALA A 9 -34.56 1.36 -2.80
C ALA A 9 -33.16 1.65 -3.36
N VAL A 10 -32.24 2.09 -2.49
CA VAL A 10 -30.85 2.41 -2.86
C VAL A 10 -30.10 1.14 -3.22
N LYS A 11 -30.20 0.10 -2.39
CA LYS A 11 -29.61 -1.21 -2.65
C LYS A 11 -30.10 -1.78 -3.98
N ARG A 12 -31.43 -1.80 -4.22
CA ARG A 12 -31.98 -2.27 -5.49
C ARG A 12 -31.46 -1.49 -6.69
N TRP A 13 -31.25 -0.19 -6.54
CA TRP A 13 -30.67 0.64 -7.60
C TRP A 13 -29.19 0.30 -7.83
N LEU A 14 -28.41 0.13 -6.76
CA LEU A 14 -26.99 -0.22 -6.80
C LEU A 14 -26.71 -1.64 -7.30
N GLU A 15 -27.67 -2.57 -7.22
CA GLU A 15 -27.53 -3.96 -7.67
C GLU A 15 -28.07 -4.20 -9.09
N ASP A 16 -28.59 -3.17 -9.75
CA ASP A 16 -29.16 -3.27 -11.09
C ASP A 16 -28.06 -3.40 -12.16
N ALA A 17 -28.01 -4.56 -12.83
CA ALA A 17 -27.01 -4.87 -13.86
C ALA A 17 -27.06 -3.96 -15.09
N LYS A 18 -28.10 -3.15 -15.28
CA LYS A 18 -28.22 -2.21 -16.40
C LYS A 18 -27.59 -0.85 -16.13
N ARG A 19 -26.96 -0.65 -14.97
CA ARG A 19 -26.37 0.64 -14.59
C ARG A 19 -25.01 0.80 -15.24
N ASP A 20 -24.87 1.89 -15.98
CA ASP A 20 -23.59 2.37 -16.51
C ASP A 20 -22.88 3.17 -15.41
N LEU A 21 -22.10 2.47 -14.58
CA LEU A 21 -21.42 3.08 -13.44
C LEU A 21 -20.03 3.60 -13.83
N THR A 22 -19.87 4.92 -13.81
CA THR A 22 -18.56 5.60 -13.78
C THR A 22 -18.13 5.78 -12.33
N VAL A 23 -16.93 5.35 -11.97
CA VAL A 23 -16.41 5.44 -10.61
C VAL A 23 -14.94 5.86 -10.59
N PHE A 24 -14.43 6.10 -9.39
CA PHE A 24 -13.01 6.19 -9.08
C PHE A 24 -12.64 5.06 -8.12
N ASP A 25 -11.63 4.24 -8.46
CA ASP A 25 -11.19 3.07 -7.69
C ASP A 25 -12.34 2.05 -7.49
N GLY A 26 -12.74 1.43 -8.60
CA GLY A 26 -13.83 0.47 -8.68
C GLY A 26 -13.66 -0.74 -7.77
N LYS A 27 -12.43 -1.25 -7.66
CA LYS A 27 -12.09 -2.34 -6.74
C LYS A 27 -12.43 -1.98 -5.29
N ARG A 28 -12.04 -0.79 -4.83
CA ARG A 28 -12.40 -0.31 -3.48
C ARG A 28 -13.91 -0.27 -3.28
N ASN A 29 -14.65 0.22 -4.27
CA ASN A 29 -16.11 0.32 -4.20
C ASN A 29 -16.77 -1.06 -4.11
N ILE A 30 -16.33 -2.04 -4.92
CA ILE A 30 -16.83 -3.42 -4.89
C ILE A 30 -16.57 -4.06 -3.51
N VAL A 31 -15.34 -3.97 -3.00
CA VAL A 31 -14.97 -4.56 -1.70
C VAL A 31 -15.74 -3.92 -0.55
N ALA A 32 -15.90 -2.58 -0.56
CA ALA A 32 -16.64 -1.86 0.45
C ALA A 32 -18.15 -2.20 0.42
N ALA A 33 -18.75 -2.25 -0.77
CA ALA A 33 -20.16 -2.62 -0.94
C ALA A 33 -20.43 -4.07 -0.48
N ASN A 34 -19.52 -5.01 -0.79
CA ASN A 34 -19.65 -6.39 -0.35
C ASN A 34 -19.68 -6.53 1.18
N ARG A 35 -18.89 -5.73 1.91
CA ARG A 35 -18.93 -5.70 3.39
C ARG A 35 -20.27 -5.24 3.96
N LEU A 36 -21.05 -4.51 3.17
CA LEU A 36 -22.41 -4.07 3.49
C LEU A 36 -23.49 -5.00 2.92
N GLY A 37 -23.09 -6.11 2.29
CA GLY A 37 -24.02 -7.05 1.64
C GLY A 37 -24.72 -6.45 0.42
N VAL A 38 -24.08 -5.50 -0.27
CA VAL A 38 -24.55 -4.90 -1.54
C VAL A 38 -23.67 -5.41 -2.67
N LYS A 39 -24.28 -6.00 -3.70
CA LYS A 39 -23.55 -6.51 -4.88
C LYS A 39 -23.63 -5.53 -6.04
N LEU A 40 -22.58 -4.73 -6.23
CA LEU A 40 -22.50 -3.84 -7.38
C LEU A 40 -22.49 -4.62 -8.71
N PRO A 41 -23.07 -4.07 -9.80
CA PRO A 41 -22.94 -4.61 -11.14
C PRO A 41 -21.52 -4.39 -11.66
N ASP A 42 -21.29 -4.83 -12.89
CA ASP A 42 -20.04 -4.52 -13.59
C ASP A 42 -19.88 -3.00 -13.73
N ILE A 43 -18.70 -2.53 -13.37
CA ILE A 43 -18.34 -1.12 -13.46
C ILE A 43 -18.04 -0.84 -14.92
N ALA A 44 -18.65 0.19 -15.48
CA ALA A 44 -18.53 0.51 -16.89
C ALA A 44 -17.32 1.40 -17.18
N PHE A 45 -16.88 2.20 -16.21
CA PHE A 45 -15.69 3.04 -16.35
C PHE A 45 -15.03 3.33 -15.00
N ASP A 46 -13.73 3.10 -14.89
CA ASP A 46 -12.92 3.47 -13.71
C ASP A 46 -11.90 4.56 -14.09
N VAL A 47 -12.10 5.76 -13.54
CA VAL A 47 -11.24 6.92 -13.79
C VAL A 47 -9.81 6.70 -13.30
N LEU A 48 -9.60 5.94 -12.22
CA LEU A 48 -8.25 5.68 -11.70
C LEU A 48 -7.45 4.82 -12.70
N LEU A 49 -8.07 3.76 -13.21
CA LEU A 49 -7.43 2.87 -14.18
C LEU A 49 -7.19 3.57 -15.52
N ALA A 50 -8.16 4.35 -16.00
CA ALA A 50 -8.01 5.13 -17.22
C ALA A 50 -6.84 6.13 -17.11
N SER A 51 -6.77 6.89 -16.00
CA SER A 51 -5.69 7.84 -15.74
C SER A 51 -4.32 7.16 -15.65
N TYR A 52 -4.25 6.00 -14.96
CA TYR A 52 -3.01 5.23 -14.86
C TYR A 52 -2.49 4.75 -16.23
N LEU A 53 -3.38 4.30 -17.12
CA LEU A 53 -2.97 3.88 -18.47
C LEU A 53 -2.51 5.05 -19.35
N ILE A 54 -3.16 6.21 -19.22
CA ILE A 54 -2.82 7.42 -19.99
C ILE A 54 -1.46 7.99 -19.56
N ASN A 55 -1.13 7.93 -18.27
CA ASN A 55 0.14 8.41 -17.75
C ASN A 55 0.63 7.60 -16.53
N PRO A 56 1.35 6.47 -16.76
CA PRO A 56 1.85 5.61 -15.69
C PRO A 56 2.91 6.26 -14.78
N ASP A 57 3.54 7.37 -15.21
CA ASP A 57 4.50 8.11 -14.39
C ASP A 57 3.79 8.94 -13.31
N GLU A 58 2.54 9.36 -13.55
CA GLU A 58 1.67 10.06 -12.60
C GLU A 58 0.74 9.05 -11.89
N ASN A 59 1.15 8.61 -10.70
CA ASN A 59 0.45 7.59 -9.91
C ASN A 59 -0.44 8.18 -8.81
N SER A 60 -1.08 9.32 -9.09
CA SER A 60 -1.98 9.95 -8.12
C SER A 60 -3.19 9.07 -7.83
N ASN A 61 -3.45 8.79 -6.56
CA ASN A 61 -4.68 8.12 -6.10
C ASN A 61 -5.70 9.13 -5.55
N ASP A 62 -5.69 10.36 -6.08
CA ASP A 62 -6.58 11.45 -5.72
C ASP A 62 -7.33 11.96 -6.95
N LEU A 63 -8.66 11.84 -6.94
CA LEU A 63 -9.51 12.27 -8.05
C LEU A 63 -9.43 13.79 -8.30
N GLY A 64 -9.18 14.61 -7.27
CA GLY A 64 -9.03 16.06 -7.43
C GLY A 64 -7.76 16.42 -8.19
N LYS A 65 -6.64 15.73 -7.91
CA LYS A 65 -5.41 15.87 -8.71
C LYS A 65 -5.60 15.40 -10.15
N ILE A 66 -6.23 14.24 -10.36
CA ILE A 66 -6.52 13.76 -11.72
C ILE A 66 -7.44 14.74 -12.46
N ALA A 67 -8.44 15.29 -11.78
CA ALA A 67 -9.30 16.30 -12.36
C ALA A 67 -8.50 17.55 -12.78
N GLU A 68 -7.58 18.02 -11.94
CA GLU A 68 -6.69 19.15 -12.23
C GLU A 68 -5.81 18.90 -13.46
N ASP A 69 -5.29 17.67 -13.62
CA ASP A 69 -4.48 17.27 -14.78
C ASP A 69 -5.26 17.27 -16.10
N HIS A 70 -6.59 17.22 -16.03
CA HIS A 70 -7.52 17.29 -17.15
C HIS A 70 -8.30 18.62 -17.16
N ASP A 71 -7.70 19.71 -16.68
CA ASP A 71 -8.24 21.07 -16.69
C ASP A 71 -9.60 21.24 -15.95
N TYR A 72 -9.95 20.32 -15.05
CA TYR A 72 -11.14 20.40 -14.19
C TYR A 72 -10.76 20.84 -12.78
N HIS A 73 -11.17 22.04 -12.36
CA HIS A 73 -10.67 22.67 -11.12
C HIS A 73 -11.72 22.81 -10.00
N ASP A 74 -12.95 22.34 -10.18
CA ASP A 74 -14.02 22.46 -9.15
C ASP A 74 -14.01 21.32 -8.11
N LEU A 75 -13.01 20.43 -8.17
CA LEU A 75 -12.85 19.33 -7.23
C LEU A 75 -11.60 19.54 -6.34
N PRO A 76 -11.78 19.91 -5.06
CA PRO A 76 -10.70 19.91 -4.09
C PRO A 76 -10.12 18.50 -3.89
N ARG A 77 -8.83 18.42 -3.54
CA ARG A 77 -8.17 17.16 -3.21
C ARG A 77 -8.72 16.58 -1.91
N ASP A 78 -8.64 15.27 -1.75
CA ASP A 78 -9.12 14.59 -0.54
C ASP A 78 -8.35 15.04 0.71
N GLU A 79 -7.06 15.35 0.60
CA GLU A 79 -6.28 15.88 1.72
C GLU A 79 -6.79 17.25 2.22
N ASP A 80 -7.36 18.09 1.36
CA ASP A 80 -7.91 19.40 1.73
C ASP A 80 -9.27 19.28 2.45
N ILE A 81 -9.98 18.19 2.17
CA ILE A 81 -11.28 17.90 2.77
C ILE A 81 -11.12 17.16 4.09
N TYR A 82 -10.35 16.07 4.08
CA TYR A 82 -10.21 15.13 5.19
C TYR A 82 -8.99 15.39 6.06
N GLY A 83 -7.97 16.10 5.57
CA GLY A 83 -6.68 16.21 6.25
C GLY A 83 -5.77 14.99 6.04
N LYS A 84 -4.55 15.06 6.58
CA LYS A 84 -3.50 14.05 6.42
C LYS A 84 -2.95 13.52 7.74
N GLY A 85 -2.49 12.26 7.71
CA GLY A 85 -1.87 11.59 8.87
C GLY A 85 -2.78 11.62 10.10
N ALA A 86 -2.22 12.03 11.24
CA ALA A 86 -2.95 12.10 12.52
C ALA A 86 -4.11 13.11 12.55
N LYS A 87 -4.17 14.06 11.60
CA LYS A 87 -5.25 15.05 11.51
C LYS A 87 -6.38 14.62 10.56
N ARG A 88 -6.30 13.42 9.99
CA ARG A 88 -7.31 12.92 9.05
C ARG A 88 -8.63 12.65 9.78
N GLN A 89 -9.71 13.25 9.34
CA GLN A 89 -11.05 13.08 9.92
C GLN A 89 -12.15 13.27 8.87
N VAL A 90 -13.31 12.66 9.10
CA VAL A 90 -14.51 12.91 8.30
C VAL A 90 -15.07 14.28 8.72
N PRO A 91 -15.26 15.24 7.80
CA PRO A 91 -15.85 16.53 8.14
C PRO A 91 -17.35 16.42 8.39
N GLU A 92 -17.96 17.52 8.84
CA GLU A 92 -19.42 17.65 8.96
C GLU A 92 -20.14 17.40 7.63
N ASP A 93 -21.41 16.98 7.73
CA ASP A 93 -22.24 16.50 6.62
C ASP A 93 -22.29 17.47 5.43
N ASP A 94 -22.43 18.79 5.66
CA ASP A 94 -22.49 19.78 4.57
C ASP A 94 -21.22 19.76 3.71
N LYS A 95 -20.03 19.70 4.34
CA LYS A 95 -18.74 19.64 3.62
C LYS A 95 -18.54 18.27 2.97
N LEU A 96 -18.95 17.20 3.66
CA LEU A 96 -18.83 15.83 3.16
C LEU A 96 -19.70 15.59 1.93
N PHE A 97 -20.99 15.92 2.00
CA PHE A 97 -21.94 15.74 0.91
C PHE A 97 -21.66 16.70 -0.24
N GLY A 98 -21.22 17.92 0.05
CA GLY A 98 -20.69 18.84 -0.97
C GLY A 98 -19.52 18.24 -1.75
N GLN A 99 -18.58 17.57 -1.07
CA GLN A 99 -17.48 16.88 -1.74
C GLN A 99 -17.98 15.67 -2.56
N PHE A 100 -18.95 14.89 -2.08
CA PHE A 100 -19.50 13.77 -2.84
C PHE A 100 -20.21 14.22 -4.12
N ALA A 101 -20.95 15.32 -4.07
CA ALA A 101 -21.58 15.90 -5.27
C ALA A 101 -20.51 16.31 -6.29
N ARG A 102 -19.50 17.07 -5.88
CA ARG A 102 -18.38 17.50 -6.76
C ARG A 102 -17.60 16.32 -7.34
N LYS A 103 -17.34 15.27 -6.56
CA LYS A 103 -16.71 14.05 -7.06
C LYS A 103 -17.56 13.39 -8.14
N SER A 104 -18.88 13.33 -7.93
CA SER A 104 -19.80 12.75 -8.93
C SER A 104 -19.79 13.56 -10.21
N ASP A 105 -19.87 14.89 -10.12
CA ASP A 105 -19.81 15.78 -11.29
C ASP A 105 -18.48 15.66 -12.04
N ALA A 106 -17.35 15.60 -11.33
CA ALA A 106 -16.04 15.40 -11.92
C ALA A 106 -15.94 14.06 -12.66
N LEU A 107 -16.46 12.96 -12.11
CA LEU A 107 -16.48 11.65 -12.78
C LEU A 107 -17.19 11.71 -14.13
N PHE A 108 -18.35 12.38 -14.20
CA PHE A 108 -19.07 12.53 -15.45
C PHE A 108 -18.36 13.47 -16.43
N ALA A 109 -17.76 14.56 -15.94
CA ALA A 109 -17.03 15.51 -16.77
C ALA A 109 -15.75 14.91 -17.38
N LEU A 110 -15.01 14.10 -16.62
CA LEU A 110 -13.73 13.54 -17.05
C LEU A 110 -13.85 12.35 -18.00
N ARG A 111 -14.95 11.58 -17.93
CA ARG A 111 -15.09 10.33 -18.70
C ARG A 111 -14.91 10.52 -20.22
N PRO A 112 -15.52 11.53 -20.88
CA PRO A 112 -15.33 11.73 -22.33
C PRO A 112 -13.88 12.00 -22.71
N ASP A 113 -13.20 12.87 -21.95
CA ASP A 113 -11.81 13.27 -22.24
C ASP A 113 -10.86 12.09 -22.04
N LEU A 114 -10.99 11.37 -20.91
CA LEU A 114 -10.22 10.16 -20.64
C LEU A 114 -10.47 9.06 -21.68
N THR A 115 -11.70 8.90 -22.14
CA THR A 115 -12.02 7.93 -23.20
C THR A 115 -11.32 8.32 -24.51
N GLY A 116 -11.37 9.60 -24.88
CA GLY A 116 -10.69 10.10 -26.07
C GLY A 116 -9.17 9.97 -25.99
N ASP A 117 -8.58 10.12 -24.80
CA ASP A 117 -7.14 9.94 -24.60
C ASP A 117 -6.71 8.47 -24.65
N LEU A 118 -7.51 7.55 -24.07
CA LEU A 118 -7.31 6.11 -24.23
C LEU A 118 -7.35 5.69 -25.70
N GLU A 119 -8.30 6.23 -26.48
CA GLU A 119 -8.40 5.96 -27.92
C GLU A 119 -7.18 6.49 -28.69
N LYS A 120 -6.76 7.73 -28.43
CA LYS A 120 -5.57 8.33 -29.07
C LYS A 120 -4.28 7.56 -28.79
N GLN A 121 -4.18 6.93 -27.62
CA GLN A 121 -3.02 6.15 -27.20
C GLN A 121 -3.16 4.65 -27.48
N GLU A 122 -4.22 4.22 -28.18
CA GLU A 122 -4.50 2.82 -28.49
C GLU A 122 -4.58 1.93 -27.22
N GLN A 123 -5.04 2.48 -26.09
CA GLN A 123 -5.17 1.81 -24.79
C GLN A 123 -6.59 1.32 -24.49
N THR A 124 -7.57 1.58 -25.36
CA THR A 124 -8.98 1.22 -25.12
C THR A 124 -9.18 -0.27 -24.87
N ASP A 125 -8.58 -1.14 -25.67
CA ASP A 125 -8.71 -2.60 -25.51
C ASP A 125 -8.01 -3.07 -24.22
N LEU A 126 -6.85 -2.48 -23.89
CA LEU A 126 -6.15 -2.79 -22.64
C LEU A 126 -7.01 -2.42 -21.41
N PHE A 127 -7.64 -1.24 -21.46
CA PHE A 127 -8.54 -0.76 -20.42
C PHE A 127 -9.77 -1.67 -20.28
N THR A 128 -10.47 -1.94 -21.39
CA THR A 128 -11.78 -2.61 -21.39
C THR A 128 -11.70 -4.13 -21.25
N ASP A 129 -10.78 -4.77 -21.96
CA ASP A 129 -10.71 -6.23 -22.04
C ASP A 129 -9.74 -6.85 -21.02
N MET A 130 -8.84 -6.05 -20.43
CA MET A 130 -7.85 -6.53 -19.48
C MET A 130 -7.98 -5.88 -18.09
N GLU A 131 -7.78 -4.57 -17.96
CA GLU A 131 -7.68 -3.91 -16.65
C GLU A 131 -9.00 -3.89 -15.88
N MET A 132 -10.11 -3.56 -16.55
CA MET A 132 -11.44 -3.54 -15.93
C MET A 132 -11.86 -4.94 -15.42
N PRO A 133 -11.75 -6.03 -16.21
CA PRO A 133 -11.98 -7.40 -15.72
C PRO A 133 -11.02 -7.81 -14.60
N LEU A 134 -9.73 -7.46 -14.71
CA LEU A 134 -8.73 -7.79 -13.69
C LEU A 134 -9.06 -7.14 -12.35
N SER A 135 -9.46 -5.86 -12.36
CA SER A 135 -9.88 -5.12 -11.16
C SER A 135 -10.99 -5.84 -10.39
N ARG A 136 -11.95 -6.44 -11.11
CA ARG A 136 -13.01 -7.26 -10.52
C ARG A 136 -12.48 -8.57 -9.93
N VAL A 137 -11.60 -9.28 -10.64
CA VAL A 137 -10.98 -10.52 -10.11
C VAL A 137 -10.20 -10.23 -8.83
N LEU A 138 -9.44 -9.13 -8.81
CA LEU A 138 -8.70 -8.69 -7.61
C LEU A 138 -9.65 -8.33 -6.45
N ALA A 139 -10.79 -7.70 -6.73
CA ALA A 139 -11.82 -7.45 -5.72
C ALA A 139 -12.35 -8.76 -5.12
N GLU A 140 -12.63 -9.77 -5.95
CA GLU A 140 -13.11 -11.10 -5.51
C GLU A 140 -12.05 -11.82 -4.66
N MET A 141 -10.77 -11.73 -5.04
CA MET A 141 -9.65 -12.26 -4.24
C MET A 141 -9.54 -11.57 -2.87
N GLU A 142 -9.66 -10.24 -2.83
CA GLU A 142 -9.64 -9.45 -1.58
C GLU A 142 -10.81 -9.78 -0.66
N ILE A 143 -12.01 -9.98 -1.23
CA ILE A 143 -13.21 -10.38 -0.48
C ILE A 143 -13.05 -11.77 0.11
N GLN A 144 -12.52 -12.71 -0.68
CA GLN A 144 -12.32 -14.10 -0.24
C GLN A 144 -11.27 -14.18 0.88
N GLY A 145 -10.20 -13.40 0.76
CA GLY A 145 -9.09 -13.39 1.71
C GLY A 145 -8.30 -14.71 1.76
N ILE A 146 -7.38 -14.80 2.72
CA ILE A 146 -6.53 -15.97 2.95
C ILE A 146 -6.72 -16.43 4.40
N THR A 147 -7.03 -17.72 4.59
CA THR A 147 -7.19 -18.28 5.93
C THR A 147 -5.82 -18.57 6.55
N LEU A 148 -5.58 -18.03 7.74
CA LEU A 148 -4.33 -18.24 8.48
C LEU A 148 -4.54 -19.15 9.70
N ASN A 149 -3.55 -20.00 9.99
CA ASN A 149 -3.51 -20.73 11.25
C ASN A 149 -2.84 -19.87 12.35
N ALA A 150 -3.66 -19.16 13.11
CA ALA A 150 -3.19 -18.27 14.17
C ALA A 150 -2.39 -18.99 15.27
N LYS A 151 -2.63 -20.28 15.53
CA LYS A 151 -1.86 -21.05 16.53
C LYS A 151 -0.44 -21.29 16.05
N THR A 152 -0.28 -21.69 14.79
CA THR A 152 1.03 -21.88 14.17
C THR A 152 1.83 -20.58 14.14
N LEU A 153 1.21 -19.46 13.72
CA LEU A 153 1.88 -18.17 13.71
C LEU A 153 2.36 -17.72 15.11
N LYS A 154 1.54 -17.91 16.14
CA LYS A 154 1.93 -17.60 17.53
C LYS A 154 3.09 -18.47 18.04
N ALA A 155 3.08 -19.76 17.68
CA ALA A 155 4.17 -20.67 18.03
C ALA A 155 5.48 -20.24 17.35
N MET A 156 5.44 -19.97 16.04
CA MET A 156 6.59 -19.45 15.28
C MET A 156 7.12 -18.14 15.86
N GLY A 157 6.23 -17.19 16.20
CA GLY A 157 6.63 -15.92 16.81
C GLY A 157 7.33 -16.09 18.16
N THR A 158 6.92 -17.08 18.94
CA THR A 158 7.59 -17.41 20.22
C THR A 158 8.99 -17.96 19.97
N GLU A 159 9.13 -18.90 19.04
CA GLU A 159 10.42 -19.48 18.65
C GLU A 159 11.37 -18.41 18.10
N PHE A 160 10.90 -17.58 17.17
CA PHE A 160 11.70 -16.52 16.57
C PHE A 160 12.14 -15.49 17.62
N SER A 161 11.26 -15.11 18.54
CA SER A 161 11.61 -14.19 19.62
C SER A 161 12.70 -14.75 20.55
N GLN A 162 12.72 -16.08 20.77
CA GLN A 162 13.78 -16.73 21.54
C GLN A 162 15.11 -16.72 20.77
N SER A 163 15.10 -17.10 19.49
CA SER A 163 16.28 -17.09 18.63
C SER A 163 16.88 -15.69 18.48
N ILE A 164 16.04 -14.66 18.32
CA ILE A 164 16.46 -13.25 18.27
C ILE A 164 17.20 -12.85 19.54
N LYS A 165 16.66 -13.19 20.73
CA LYS A 165 17.31 -12.86 22.02
C LYS A 165 18.65 -13.56 22.19
N ILE A 166 18.74 -14.83 21.79
CA ILE A 166 20.00 -15.60 21.87
C ILE A 166 21.06 -14.94 20.99
N LEU A 167 20.71 -14.61 19.74
CA LEU A 167 21.62 -13.93 18.81
C LEU A 167 21.98 -12.53 19.29
N GLU A 168 21.03 -11.78 19.82
CA GLU A 168 21.26 -10.44 20.35
C GLU A 168 22.29 -10.44 21.49
N GLU A 169 22.13 -11.29 22.50
CA GLU A 169 23.09 -11.42 23.60
C GLU A 169 24.46 -11.92 23.10
N LYS A 170 24.49 -12.83 22.12
CA LYS A 170 25.74 -13.29 21.48
C LYS A 170 26.47 -12.14 20.80
N ILE A 171 25.78 -11.36 19.98
CA ILE A 171 26.36 -10.21 19.26
C ILE A 171 26.86 -9.15 20.26
N TYR A 172 26.12 -8.90 21.35
CA TYR A 172 26.56 -7.98 22.39
C TYR A 172 27.80 -8.44 23.13
N ALA A 173 27.93 -9.74 23.40
CA ALA A 173 29.13 -10.32 23.99
C ALA A 173 30.35 -10.16 23.07
N GLU A 174 30.19 -10.43 21.77
CA GLU A 174 31.26 -10.29 20.77
C GLU A 174 31.65 -8.82 20.51
N ALA A 175 30.66 -7.92 20.46
CA ALA A 175 30.90 -6.48 20.30
C ALA A 175 31.40 -5.80 21.59
N GLY A 176 31.21 -6.42 22.75
CA GLY A 176 31.55 -5.87 24.07
C GLY A 176 30.77 -4.60 24.45
N VAL A 177 29.62 -4.35 23.82
CA VAL A 177 28.72 -3.22 24.14
C VAL A 177 27.32 -3.52 23.63
N LYS A 178 26.30 -3.02 24.33
CA LYS A 178 24.91 -3.07 23.86
C LYS A 178 24.62 -1.88 22.95
N PHE A 179 23.94 -2.14 21.84
CA PHE A 179 23.54 -1.13 20.86
C PHE A 179 22.31 -1.61 20.08
N ASN A 180 21.68 -0.72 19.32
CA ASN A 180 20.53 -1.08 18.50
C ASN A 180 20.97 -1.78 17.21
N LEU A 181 20.81 -3.11 17.15
CA LEU A 181 21.14 -3.95 15.99
C LEU A 181 20.34 -3.61 14.72
N ASN A 182 19.16 -3.00 14.89
CA ASN A 182 18.32 -2.54 13.79
C ASN A 182 18.69 -1.13 13.29
N SER A 183 19.58 -0.40 14.01
CA SER A 183 20.05 0.92 13.59
C SER A 183 21.28 0.78 12.67
N PRO A 184 21.17 1.11 11.37
CA PRO A 184 22.31 0.99 10.45
C PRO A 184 23.50 1.85 10.88
N LYS A 185 23.23 3.01 11.49
CA LYS A 185 24.26 3.93 11.99
C LYS A 185 25.05 3.31 13.14
N GLN A 186 24.36 2.88 14.20
CA GLN A 186 25.04 2.28 15.37
C GLN A 186 25.75 0.98 14.98
N LEU A 187 25.12 0.13 14.15
CA LEU A 187 25.77 -1.08 13.66
C LEU A 187 27.02 -0.76 12.82
N GLY A 188 26.97 0.25 11.97
CA GLY A 188 28.11 0.70 11.18
C GLY A 188 29.28 1.17 12.05
N GLU A 189 29.01 1.98 13.07
CA GLU A 189 30.02 2.43 14.05
C GLU A 189 30.68 1.21 14.75
N ILE A 190 29.90 0.22 15.17
CA ILE A 190 30.45 -0.99 15.81
C ILE A 190 31.31 -1.80 14.84
N LEU A 191 30.82 -2.08 13.63
CA LEU A 191 31.54 -2.94 12.68
C LEU A 191 32.82 -2.28 12.15
N PHE A 192 32.75 -1.01 11.76
CA PHE A 192 33.82 -0.37 11.02
C PHE A 192 34.76 0.48 11.87
N GLU A 193 34.30 0.99 13.03
CA GLU A 193 35.13 1.81 13.91
C GLU A 193 35.62 1.01 15.12
N LYS A 194 34.71 0.31 15.82
CA LYS A 194 35.09 -0.45 17.03
C LYS A 194 35.79 -1.77 16.70
N LEU A 195 35.23 -2.55 15.78
CA LEU A 195 35.78 -3.84 15.35
C LEU A 195 36.76 -3.71 14.18
N ASN A 196 36.92 -2.50 13.65
CA ASN A 196 37.88 -2.15 12.60
C ASN A 196 37.79 -3.08 11.36
N LEU A 197 36.57 -3.49 10.98
CA LEU A 197 36.34 -4.30 9.79
C LEU A 197 36.51 -3.46 8.51
N PRO A 198 36.85 -4.08 7.36
CA PRO A 198 37.00 -3.37 6.09
C PRO A 198 35.72 -2.64 5.66
N VAL A 199 35.86 -1.38 5.27
CA VAL A 199 34.74 -0.60 4.74
C VAL A 199 34.59 -0.87 3.25
N ILE A 200 33.55 -1.61 2.87
CA ILE A 200 33.30 -1.95 1.45
C ILE A 200 32.55 -0.83 0.73
N LYS A 201 31.51 -0.27 1.37
CA LYS A 201 30.64 0.73 0.74
C LYS A 201 30.15 1.77 1.75
N LYS A 202 30.09 3.02 1.33
CA LYS A 202 29.44 4.12 2.06
C LYS A 202 28.20 4.59 1.31
N THR A 203 27.22 5.06 2.07
CA THR A 203 25.97 5.69 1.60
C THR A 203 26.02 7.19 1.93
N LYS A 204 25.05 7.97 1.43
CA LYS A 204 24.94 9.41 1.74
C LYS A 204 24.86 9.69 3.24
N THR A 205 24.38 8.73 4.04
CA THR A 205 24.12 8.88 5.48
C THR A 205 25.11 8.14 6.38
N GLY A 206 26.14 7.46 5.83
CA GLY A 206 27.13 6.72 6.63
C GLY A 206 27.55 5.39 6.01
N TYR A 207 28.10 4.48 6.80
CA TYR A 207 28.53 3.16 6.33
C TYR A 207 27.36 2.29 5.87
N SER A 208 27.55 1.55 4.78
CA SER A 208 26.56 0.56 4.35
C SER A 208 26.64 -0.67 5.24
N THR A 209 25.50 -1.09 5.78
CA THR A 209 25.34 -2.39 6.43
C THR A 209 24.33 -3.24 5.68
N SER A 210 24.21 -3.10 4.35
CA SER A 210 23.30 -3.93 3.55
C SER A 210 23.67 -5.42 3.63
N VAL A 211 22.72 -6.30 3.32
CA VAL A 211 22.96 -7.75 3.29
C VAL A 211 24.13 -8.09 2.37
N ASP A 212 24.20 -7.47 1.19
CA ASP A 212 25.31 -7.70 0.24
C ASP A 212 26.67 -7.32 0.83
N VAL A 213 26.76 -6.16 1.50
CA VAL A 213 28.02 -5.72 2.13
C VAL A 213 28.40 -6.62 3.30
N LEU A 214 27.44 -7.06 4.10
CA LEU A 214 27.70 -7.99 5.20
C LEU A 214 28.11 -9.38 4.67
N ASN A 215 27.55 -9.84 3.55
CA ASN A 215 27.96 -11.11 2.94
C ASN A 215 29.43 -11.12 2.52
N GLU A 216 29.92 -10.01 1.95
CA GLU A 216 31.35 -9.86 1.61
C GLU A 216 32.26 -9.80 2.85
N LEU A 217 31.72 -9.40 4.01
CA LEU A 217 32.45 -9.31 5.28
C LEU A 217 32.42 -10.57 6.14
N LYS A 218 31.73 -11.64 5.72
CA LYS A 218 31.60 -12.89 6.49
C LYS A 218 32.94 -13.49 6.91
N SER A 219 33.93 -13.44 6.01
CA SER A 219 35.28 -13.98 6.28
C SER A 219 36.09 -13.10 7.25
N ALA A 220 35.67 -11.85 7.48
CA ALA A 220 36.41 -10.90 8.31
C ALA A 220 36.10 -11.07 9.81
N SER A 221 34.87 -11.48 10.18
CA SER A 221 34.52 -11.75 11.57
C SER A 221 33.27 -12.64 11.71
N PRO A 222 33.23 -13.60 12.66
CA PRO A 222 32.05 -14.41 12.95
C PRO A 222 30.79 -13.59 13.27
N ILE A 223 30.96 -12.43 13.92
CA ILE A 223 29.85 -11.54 14.31
C ILE A 223 28.97 -11.14 13.12
N VAL A 224 29.55 -11.09 11.92
CA VAL A 224 28.84 -10.69 10.70
C VAL A 224 27.77 -11.70 10.33
N GLN A 225 28.05 -12.99 10.51
CA GLN A 225 27.06 -14.05 10.26
C GLN A 225 25.93 -13.97 11.29
N ASP A 226 26.24 -13.74 12.57
CA ASP A 226 25.21 -13.61 13.61
C ASP A 226 24.32 -12.39 13.38
N ILE A 227 24.87 -11.26 12.91
CA ILE A 227 24.10 -10.07 12.55
C ILE A 227 23.15 -10.34 11.38
N LEU A 228 23.62 -11.07 10.36
CA LEU A 228 22.79 -11.47 9.22
C LEU A 228 21.63 -12.35 9.68
N ASP A 229 21.91 -13.34 10.53
CA ASP A 229 20.90 -14.24 11.08
C ASP A 229 19.90 -13.49 11.96
N TYR A 230 20.38 -12.60 12.84
CA TYR A 230 19.55 -11.74 13.67
C TYR A 230 18.57 -10.93 12.82
N ARG A 231 19.06 -10.29 11.74
CA ARG A 231 18.21 -9.48 10.85
C ARG A 231 17.21 -10.32 10.08
N GLY A 232 17.60 -11.52 9.65
CA GLY A 232 16.70 -12.49 9.03
C GLY A 232 15.54 -12.84 9.96
N TRP A 233 15.84 -13.28 11.18
CA TRP A 233 14.83 -13.61 12.18
C TRP A 233 13.98 -12.40 12.59
N ALA A 234 14.61 -11.24 12.82
CA ALA A 234 13.90 -10.02 13.18
C ALA A 234 12.92 -9.58 12.09
N LYS A 235 13.28 -9.73 10.80
CA LYS A 235 12.39 -9.42 9.67
C LYS A 235 11.25 -10.42 9.57
N LEU A 236 11.54 -11.72 9.69
CA LEU A 236 10.54 -12.79 9.74
C LEU A 236 9.51 -12.52 10.85
N ASN A 237 9.98 -12.24 12.06
CA ASN A 237 9.12 -11.98 13.19
C ASN A 237 8.30 -10.69 13.04
N SER A 238 8.95 -9.55 12.78
CA SER A 238 8.29 -8.24 12.75
C SER A 238 7.33 -8.04 11.58
N THR A 239 7.68 -8.54 10.39
CA THR A 239 6.90 -8.27 9.16
C THR A 239 5.90 -9.38 8.85
N TYR A 240 6.22 -10.64 9.14
CA TYR A 240 5.40 -11.77 8.68
C TYR A 240 4.66 -12.52 9.79
N VAL A 241 5.05 -12.32 11.06
CA VAL A 241 4.36 -12.96 12.20
C VAL A 241 3.58 -11.95 13.03
N VAL A 242 4.18 -10.80 13.34
CA VAL A 242 3.55 -9.74 14.15
C VAL A 242 2.68 -8.80 13.31
N GLY A 243 3.14 -8.45 12.11
CA GLY A 243 2.42 -7.58 11.17
C GLY A 243 1.16 -8.22 10.62
#